data_AF-A0A538P3S0-F1
#
_entry.id   AF-A0A538P3S0-F1
#
_cell.length_a   1.000
_cell.length_b   1.000
_cell.length_c   1.000
_cell.angle_alpha   90.00
_cell.angle_beta   90.00
_cell.angle_gamma   90.00
#
_symmetry.space_group_name_H-M   'P 1'
#
loop_
_entity.id
_entity.type
_entity.pdbx_description
1 polymer ?
#
loop_
_entity_poly.entity_id
_entity_poly.type
_entity_poly.pdbx_seq_one_letter_code
_entity_poly.pdbx_strand_id
1 'polypeptide(L)'
;MQTKQFFREATGLVREYGAIDTLLFASVFVFALVFTITQFPWFYGNTLGANLTGALFLAAVPFIFLMLSYWAIGVLMPRTGNDYVWVGRILHPSIGFTWGLVYVLIVFLAAFIGAGTGPLSFAVSSIFATYGLLGNSAYFTGLGNFFGGAAGTLELSILFTILVAAFAIFGSKFVKAFLYTTWIFAIVGMVVMWYILSTTSNSTFVSNWNTLVAGNNASYTYSALQATAASNASFPGIATGFGAIVAALPFA
;
A
#
# COMPACT_ATOMS: atom_id res chain seq x y z
N MET A 1 -17.97 15.05 -57.47
CA MET A 1 -17.62 13.90 -56.62
C MET A 1 -17.63 14.37 -55.17
N GLN A 2 -18.59 13.93 -54.35
CA GLN A 2 -18.62 14.27 -52.92
C GLN A 2 -17.62 13.38 -52.18
N THR A 3 -16.66 14.00 -51.50
CA THR A 3 -15.71 13.33 -50.61
C THR A 3 -16.48 12.73 -49.44
N LYS A 4 -16.66 11.41 -49.43
CA LYS A 4 -17.21 10.66 -48.29
C LYS A 4 -16.22 10.80 -47.14
N GLN A 5 -16.48 11.72 -46.20
CA GLN A 5 -15.75 11.75 -44.93
C GLN A 5 -16.13 10.50 -44.15
N PHE A 6 -15.16 9.58 -44.01
CA PHE A 6 -15.26 8.48 -43.06
C PHE A 6 -15.16 9.06 -41.65
N PHE A 7 -16.28 9.48 -41.08
CA PHE A 7 -16.38 9.56 -39.63
C PHE A 7 -16.21 8.14 -39.12
N ARG A 8 -15.10 7.86 -38.44
CA ARG A 8 -15.02 6.69 -37.56
C ARG A 8 -16.17 6.90 -36.59
N GLU A 9 -17.18 6.03 -36.64
CA GLU A 9 -18.13 5.94 -35.54
C GLU A 9 -17.28 5.85 -34.29
N ALA A 10 -17.42 6.83 -33.40
CA ALA A 10 -16.94 6.65 -32.05
C ALA A 10 -17.72 5.43 -31.56
N THR A 11 -17.14 4.24 -31.74
CA THR A 11 -17.60 3.02 -31.11
C THR A 11 -17.55 3.40 -29.65
N GLY A 12 -18.69 3.86 -29.13
CA GLY A 12 -18.80 4.30 -27.77
C GLY A 12 -18.40 3.08 -26.99
N LEU A 13 -17.16 3.08 -26.48
CA LEU A 13 -16.76 2.09 -25.50
C LEU A 13 -17.82 2.25 -24.43
N VAL A 14 -18.74 1.29 -24.38
CA VAL A 14 -19.72 1.20 -23.31
C VAL A 14 -18.89 1.29 -22.06
N ARG A 15 -19.18 2.30 -21.24
CA ARG A 15 -18.35 2.63 -20.08
C ARG A 15 -18.16 1.37 -19.25
N GLU A 16 -16.98 0.75 -19.39
CA GLU A 16 -16.76 -0.55 -18.79
C GLU A 16 -16.78 -0.43 -17.28
N TYR A 17 -16.37 0.72 -16.72
CA TYR A 17 -16.28 0.96 -15.28
C TYR A 17 -17.17 2.13 -14.85
N GLY A 18 -18.13 1.84 -13.96
CA GLY A 18 -19.01 2.84 -13.35
C GLY A 18 -18.30 3.68 -12.28
N ALA A 19 -19.02 4.65 -11.69
CA ALA A 19 -18.45 5.48 -10.62
C ALA A 19 -18.07 4.67 -9.37
N ILE A 20 -18.87 3.66 -9.00
CA ILE A 20 -18.58 2.76 -7.87
C ILE A 20 -17.36 1.89 -8.19
N ASP A 21 -17.26 1.38 -9.42
CA ASP A 21 -16.06 0.66 -9.85
C ASP A 21 -14.82 1.56 -9.71
N THR A 22 -14.90 2.82 -10.16
CA THR A 22 -13.80 3.79 -10.02
C THR A 22 -13.48 4.11 -8.56
N LEU A 23 -14.48 4.20 -7.68
CA LEU A 23 -14.26 4.36 -6.23
C LEU A 23 -13.56 3.14 -5.64
N LEU A 24 -13.97 1.93 -6.05
CA LEU A 24 -13.31 0.70 -5.64
C LEU A 24 -11.86 0.70 -6.10
N PHE A 25 -11.62 0.98 -7.39
CA PHE A 25 -10.26 1.14 -7.90
C PHE A 25 -9.50 2.17 -7.10
N ALA A 26 -10.06 3.35 -6.83
CA ALA A 26 -9.38 4.34 -6.01
C ALA A 26 -9.10 3.81 -4.60
N SER A 27 -10.03 3.12 -3.93
CA SER A 27 -9.80 2.62 -2.56
C SER A 27 -8.84 1.41 -2.48
N VAL A 28 -8.74 0.61 -3.54
CA VAL A 28 -7.89 -0.59 -3.63
C VAL A 28 -6.51 -0.25 -4.23
N PHE A 29 -6.48 0.60 -5.28
CA PHE A 29 -5.25 1.10 -5.90
C PHE A 29 -4.62 2.26 -5.15
N VAL A 30 -5.40 3.20 -4.60
CA VAL A 30 -4.86 4.20 -3.66
C VAL A 30 -4.75 3.48 -2.32
N PHE A 31 -3.76 2.59 -2.26
CA PHE A 31 -2.76 2.38 -1.23
C PHE A 31 -3.18 2.29 0.25
N ALA A 32 -4.32 2.80 0.70
CA ALA A 32 -4.74 2.85 2.10
C ALA A 32 -4.80 1.47 2.76
N LEU A 33 -5.34 0.46 2.09
CA LEU A 33 -5.52 -0.88 2.66
C LEU A 33 -4.20 -1.66 2.77
N VAL A 34 -3.39 -1.64 1.71
CA VAL A 34 -2.08 -2.31 1.69
C VAL A 34 -1.09 -1.60 2.63
N PHE A 35 -1.12 -0.27 2.68
CA PHE A 35 -0.31 0.52 3.60
C PHE A 35 -0.69 0.24 5.06
N THR A 36 -1.91 -0.20 5.35
CA THR A 36 -2.30 -0.49 6.73
C THR A 36 -1.49 -1.65 7.31
N ILE A 37 -1.14 -2.65 6.49
CA ILE A 37 -0.47 -3.88 6.95
C ILE A 37 1.05 -3.70 7.03
N THR A 38 1.64 -2.87 6.17
CA THR A 38 3.11 -2.77 6.05
C THR A 38 3.65 -1.40 6.37
N GLN A 39 2.92 -0.35 5.98
CA GLN A 39 3.37 1.02 6.17
C GLN A 39 3.07 1.51 7.58
N PHE A 40 1.94 1.16 8.22
CA PHE A 40 1.78 1.52 9.64
C PHE A 40 2.86 0.90 10.53
N PRO A 41 3.18 -0.41 10.46
CA PRO A 41 4.31 -0.94 11.21
C PRO A 41 5.64 -0.28 10.86
N TRP A 42 5.88 0.03 9.58
CA TRP A 42 7.07 0.78 9.15
C TRP A 42 7.10 2.21 9.71
N PHE A 43 5.98 2.95 9.67
CA PHE A 43 5.85 4.29 10.25
C PHE A 43 6.06 4.24 11.76
N TYR A 44 5.30 3.41 12.48
CA TYR A 44 5.43 3.30 13.93
C TYR A 44 6.82 2.81 14.35
N GLY A 45 7.46 1.97 13.54
CA GLY A 45 8.84 1.51 13.76
C GLY A 45 9.89 2.58 13.47
N ASN A 46 9.74 3.38 12.41
CA ASN A 46 10.75 4.36 12.00
C ASN A 46 10.50 5.77 12.56
N THR A 47 9.30 6.07 13.05
CA THR A 47 8.93 7.39 13.60
C THR A 47 8.39 7.23 15.01
N LEU A 48 9.14 6.51 15.84
CA LEU A 48 8.77 6.24 17.24
C LEU A 48 8.42 7.55 17.96
N GLY A 49 7.18 7.66 18.44
CA GLY A 49 6.71 8.84 19.18
C GLY A 49 6.28 10.04 18.34
N ALA A 50 6.33 9.98 17.01
CA ALA A 50 5.76 11.04 16.17
C ALA A 50 4.23 11.06 16.27
N ASN A 51 3.64 12.27 16.19
CA ASN A 51 2.19 12.40 16.07
C ASN A 51 1.74 12.04 14.66
N LEU A 52 1.53 10.74 14.44
CA LEU A 52 1.15 10.20 13.13
C LEU A 52 -0.19 10.78 12.64
N THR A 53 -1.16 10.95 13.52
CA THR A 53 -2.44 11.58 13.17
C THR A 53 -2.23 12.97 12.60
N GLY A 54 -1.40 13.79 13.26
CA GLY A 54 -1.01 15.11 12.78
C GLY A 54 -0.25 15.06 11.46
N ALA A 55 0.65 14.10 11.27
CA ALA A 55 1.41 13.92 10.03
C ALA A 55 0.50 13.55 8.85
N LEU A 56 -0.45 12.63 9.06
CA LEU A 56 -1.43 12.25 8.05
C LEU A 56 -2.37 13.41 7.69
N PHE A 57 -2.84 14.18 8.67
CA PHE A 57 -3.64 15.38 8.40
C PHE A 57 -2.85 16.42 7.61
N LEU A 58 -1.59 16.64 7.97
CA LEU A 58 -0.72 17.57 7.24
C LEU A 58 -0.46 17.09 5.80
N ALA A 59 -0.22 15.79 5.60
CA ALA A 59 -0.04 15.17 4.28
C ALA A 59 -1.31 15.22 3.42
N ALA A 60 -2.49 15.15 4.03
CA ALA A 60 -3.76 15.19 3.32
C ALA A 60 -4.00 16.52 2.61
N VAL A 61 -3.51 17.64 3.16
CA VAL A 61 -3.71 18.99 2.61
C VAL A 61 -3.20 19.11 1.16
N PRO A 62 -1.90 18.90 0.85
CA PRO A 62 -1.41 18.97 -0.52
C PRO A 62 -2.05 17.92 -1.42
N PHE A 63 -2.39 16.74 -0.88
CA PHE A 63 -3.05 15.68 -1.64
C PHE A 63 -4.45 16.07 -2.10
N ILE A 64 -5.23 16.77 -1.28
CA ILE A 64 -6.55 17.30 -1.65
C ILE A 64 -6.41 18.29 -2.82
N PHE A 65 -5.45 19.22 -2.77
CA PHE A 65 -5.23 20.17 -3.87
C PHE A 65 -4.82 19.46 -5.16
N LEU A 66 -3.99 18.42 -5.07
CA LEU A 66 -3.63 17.59 -6.21
C LEU A 66 -4.87 16.91 -6.82
N MET A 67 -5.70 16.26 -6.00
CA MET A 67 -6.90 15.56 -6.46
C MET A 67 -7.93 16.52 -7.07
N LEU A 68 -8.12 17.71 -6.49
CA LEU A 68 -8.99 18.75 -7.05
C LEU A 68 -8.49 19.24 -8.41
N SER A 69 -7.17 19.39 -8.57
CA SER A 69 -6.56 19.78 -9.85
C SER A 69 -6.78 18.70 -10.91
N TYR A 70 -6.58 17.42 -10.55
CA TYR A 70 -6.83 16.28 -11.44
C TYR A 70 -8.30 16.18 -11.85
N TRP A 71 -9.22 16.40 -10.90
CA TRP A 71 -10.65 16.44 -11.18
C TRP A 71 -10.98 17.58 -12.16
N ALA A 72 -10.50 18.80 -11.91
CA ALA A 72 -10.77 19.95 -12.77
C ALA A 72 -10.24 19.72 -14.20
N ILE A 73 -9.00 19.23 -14.35
CA ILE A 73 -8.41 18.92 -15.65
C ILE A 73 -9.18 17.79 -16.35
N GLY A 74 -9.59 16.75 -15.62
CA GLY A 74 -10.36 15.63 -16.16
C GLY A 74 -11.73 16.04 -16.70
N VAL A 75 -12.39 17.02 -16.06
CA VAL A 75 -13.66 17.59 -16.56
C VAL A 75 -13.43 18.46 -17.79
N LEU A 76 -12.38 19.27 -17.80
CA LEU A 76 -12.06 20.18 -18.90
C LEU A 76 -11.53 19.44 -20.14
N MET A 77 -10.81 18.33 -19.94
CA MET A 77 -10.16 17.55 -20.98
C MET A 77 -10.42 16.05 -20.79
N PRO A 78 -11.66 15.57 -21.07
CA PRO A 78 -12.06 14.18 -20.88
C PRO A 78 -11.49 13.27 -21.99
N ARG A 79 -10.18 13.01 -21.92
CA ARG A 79 -9.44 12.23 -22.91
C ARG A 79 -8.71 11.07 -22.27
N THR A 80 -8.59 9.98 -23.03
CA THR A 80 -7.78 8.81 -22.66
C THR A 80 -6.30 9.16 -22.71
N GLY A 81 -5.52 8.69 -21.72
CA GLY A 81 -4.07 8.92 -21.63
C GLY A 81 -3.63 9.85 -20.50
N ASN A 82 -4.58 10.42 -19.73
CA ASN A 82 -4.35 11.16 -18.50
C ASN A 82 -3.19 12.19 -18.61
N ASP A 83 -2.28 12.21 -17.64
CA ASP A 83 -1.19 13.17 -17.53
C ASP A 83 -0.31 13.28 -18.78
N TYR A 84 -0.05 12.19 -19.51
CA TYR A 84 0.73 12.24 -20.76
C TYR A 84 0.07 13.19 -21.77
N VAL A 85 -1.24 13.08 -21.94
CA VAL A 85 -2.01 13.91 -22.88
C VAL A 85 -2.24 15.31 -22.34
N TRP A 86 -2.50 15.45 -21.04
CA TRP A 86 -2.73 16.74 -20.41
C TRP A 86 -1.48 17.62 -20.45
N VAL A 87 -0.34 17.09 -20.00
CA VAL A 87 0.94 17.80 -19.99
C VAL A 87 1.40 18.13 -21.41
N GLY A 88 1.24 17.18 -22.34
CA GLY A 88 1.58 17.40 -23.75
C GLY A 88 0.81 18.53 -24.43
N ARG A 89 -0.42 18.82 -23.97
CA ARG A 89 -1.29 19.88 -24.52
C ARG A 89 -1.14 21.21 -23.80
N ILE A 90 -0.94 21.20 -22.49
CA ILE A 90 -0.81 22.41 -21.68
C ILE A 90 0.58 23.02 -21.87
N LEU A 91 1.63 22.20 -21.85
CA LEU A 91 3.02 22.68 -21.87
C LEU A 91 3.67 22.48 -23.24
N HIS A 92 4.02 21.24 -23.59
CA HIS A 92 4.63 20.90 -24.86
C HIS A 92 4.62 19.37 -25.07
N PRO A 93 4.47 18.86 -26.32
CA PRO A 93 4.45 17.41 -26.57
C PRO A 93 5.67 16.65 -26.05
N SER A 94 6.88 17.23 -26.12
CA SER A 94 8.09 16.60 -25.58
C SER A 94 8.09 16.47 -24.06
N ILE A 95 7.53 17.45 -23.34
CA ILE A 95 7.39 17.41 -21.88
C ILE A 95 6.37 16.36 -21.50
N GLY A 96 5.25 16.27 -22.23
CA GLY A 96 4.28 15.20 -22.07
C GLY A 96 4.90 13.82 -22.21
N PHE A 97 5.73 13.62 -23.25
CA PHE A 97 6.47 12.37 -23.46
C PHE A 97 7.43 12.04 -22.32
N THR A 98 8.28 13.00 -21.91
CA THR A 98 9.21 12.80 -20.81
C THR A 98 8.46 12.48 -19.51
N TRP A 99 7.37 13.19 -19.22
CA TRP A 99 6.53 12.92 -18.06
C TRP A 99 5.94 11.51 -18.10
N GLY A 100 5.35 11.10 -19.23
CA GLY A 100 4.80 9.75 -19.39
C GLY A 100 5.85 8.66 -19.18
N LEU A 101 7.06 8.84 -19.72
CA LEU A 101 8.16 7.89 -19.56
C LEU A 101 8.61 7.79 -18.10
N VAL A 102 8.86 8.93 -17.45
CA VAL A 102 9.30 8.99 -16.05
C VAL A 102 8.21 8.43 -15.13
N TYR A 103 6.95 8.77 -15.40
CA TYR A 103 5.80 8.28 -14.64
C TYR A 103 5.69 6.76 -14.69
N VAL A 104 5.84 6.14 -15.86
CA VAL A 104 5.83 4.66 -15.97
C VAL A 104 6.95 4.02 -15.16
N LEU A 105 8.17 4.58 -15.19
CA LEU A 105 9.30 4.05 -14.42
C LEU A 105 9.10 4.18 -12.92
N ILE A 106 8.64 5.36 -12.46
CA ILE A 106 8.39 5.62 -11.04
C ILE A 106 7.23 4.76 -10.54
N VAL A 107 6.13 4.65 -11.29
CA VAL A 107 4.99 3.81 -10.90
C VAL A 107 5.41 2.34 -10.88
N PHE A 108 6.23 1.88 -11.81
CA PHE A 108 6.72 0.50 -11.76
C PHE A 108 7.57 0.27 -10.49
N LEU A 109 8.50 1.17 -10.17
CA LEU A 109 9.32 1.05 -8.96
C LEU A 109 8.47 1.15 -7.68
N ALA A 110 7.64 2.17 -7.55
CA ALA A 110 6.87 2.44 -6.34
C ALA A 110 5.69 1.48 -6.18
N ALA A 111 4.86 1.29 -7.22
CA ALA A 111 3.65 0.48 -7.11
C ALA A 111 3.95 -1.02 -7.21
N PHE A 112 4.82 -1.46 -8.13
CA PHE A 112 5.06 -2.89 -8.29
C PHE A 112 6.01 -3.43 -7.22
N ILE A 113 7.15 -2.76 -7.00
CA ILE A 113 8.16 -3.21 -6.02
C ILE A 113 7.79 -2.73 -4.62
N GLY A 114 7.56 -1.42 -4.45
CA GLY A 114 7.30 -0.80 -3.16
C GLY A 114 5.96 -1.17 -2.52
N ALA A 115 4.89 -1.27 -3.32
CA ALA A 115 3.53 -1.55 -2.82
C ALA A 115 3.00 -2.95 -3.17
N GLY A 116 3.60 -3.64 -4.14
CA GLY A 116 3.19 -4.97 -4.57
C GLY A 116 4.01 -6.07 -3.89
N THR A 117 5.21 -6.32 -4.41
CA THR A 117 5.99 -7.51 -4.05
C THR A 117 6.63 -7.44 -2.67
N GLY A 118 7.16 -6.28 -2.27
CA GLY A 118 7.74 -6.08 -0.94
C GLY A 118 6.73 -6.32 0.18
N PRO A 119 5.57 -5.63 0.17
CA PRO A 119 4.52 -5.85 1.15
C PRO A 119 3.95 -7.26 1.17
N LEU A 120 3.82 -7.91 0.01
CA LEU A 120 3.38 -9.30 -0.07
C LEU A 120 4.35 -10.23 0.66
N SER A 121 5.66 -10.08 0.40
CA SER A 121 6.70 -10.85 1.08
C SER A 121 6.65 -10.64 2.60
N PHE A 122 6.56 -9.38 3.03
CA PHE A 122 6.42 -9.03 4.44
C PHE A 122 5.18 -9.65 5.09
N ALA A 123 4.02 -9.61 4.42
CA ALA A 123 2.78 -10.17 4.92
C ALA A 123 2.87 -11.69 5.06
N VAL A 124 3.36 -12.39 4.03
CA VAL A 124 3.54 -13.85 4.04
C VAL A 124 4.55 -14.27 5.12
N SER A 125 5.68 -13.57 5.21
CA SER A 125 6.69 -13.79 6.25
C SER A 125 6.09 -13.62 7.65
N SER A 126 5.35 -12.53 7.87
CA SER A 126 4.72 -12.22 9.17
C SER A 126 3.69 -13.26 9.57
N ILE A 127 2.89 -13.76 8.62
CA ILE A 127 1.90 -14.82 8.87
C ILE A 127 2.61 -16.09 9.37
N PHE A 128 3.60 -16.59 8.62
CA PHE A 128 4.29 -17.82 9.00
C PHE A 128 5.13 -17.67 10.28
N ALA A 129 5.78 -16.53 10.48
CA ALA A 129 6.49 -16.24 11.72
C ALA A 129 5.55 -16.20 12.93
N THR A 130 4.37 -15.59 12.78
CA THR A 130 3.35 -15.54 13.85
C THR A 130 2.81 -16.95 14.17
N TYR A 131 2.51 -17.76 13.17
CA TYR A 131 2.10 -19.15 13.38
C TYR A 131 3.20 -20.00 14.01
N GLY A 132 4.46 -19.78 13.62
CA GLY A 132 5.62 -20.44 14.21
C GLY A 132 5.78 -20.10 15.69
N LEU A 133 5.59 -18.82 16.05
CA LEU A 133 5.64 -18.35 17.44
C LEU A 133 4.48 -18.89 18.30
N LEU A 134 3.26 -18.87 17.77
CA LEU A 134 2.07 -19.38 18.48
C LEU A 134 2.11 -20.90 18.67
N GLY A 135 2.63 -21.64 17.68
CA GLY A 135 2.68 -23.09 17.69
C GLY A 135 4.00 -23.70 18.17
N ASN A 136 4.98 -22.87 18.56
CA ASN A 136 6.37 -23.28 18.87
C ASN A 136 6.95 -24.25 17.81
N SER A 137 6.74 -23.91 16.53
CA SER A 137 7.09 -24.77 15.39
C SER A 137 8.25 -24.18 14.60
N ALA A 138 9.41 -24.83 14.68
CA ALA A 138 10.60 -24.44 13.93
C ALA A 138 10.37 -24.44 12.40
N TYR A 139 9.46 -25.28 11.90
CA TYR A 139 9.11 -25.32 10.49
C TYR A 139 8.45 -24.02 10.02
N PHE A 140 7.41 -23.56 10.72
CA PHE A 140 6.71 -22.32 10.36
C PHE A 140 7.59 -21.09 10.57
N THR A 141 8.41 -21.07 11.62
CA THR A 141 9.44 -20.03 11.81
C THR A 141 10.44 -20.02 10.66
N GLY A 142 10.89 -21.20 10.19
CA GLY A 142 11.77 -21.35 9.05
C GLY A 142 11.16 -20.80 7.75
N LEU A 143 9.88 -21.08 7.50
CA LEU A 143 9.16 -20.51 6.35
C LEU A 143 9.04 -18.99 6.46
N GLY A 144 8.72 -18.47 7.64
CA GLY A 144 8.66 -17.02 7.88
C GLY A 144 10.00 -16.34 7.57
N ASN A 145 11.11 -16.92 8.04
CA ASN A 145 12.46 -16.42 7.77
C ASN A 145 12.85 -16.53 6.28
N PHE A 146 12.48 -17.62 5.62
CA PHE A 146 12.77 -17.81 4.20
C PHE A 146 12.05 -16.77 3.33
N PHE A 147 10.74 -16.61 3.52
CA PHE A 147 9.95 -15.64 2.76
C PHE A 147 10.36 -14.20 3.07
N GLY A 148 10.76 -13.89 4.31
CA GLY A 148 11.34 -12.58 4.66
C GLY A 148 12.75 -12.36 4.13
N GLY A 149 13.44 -13.41 3.66
CA GLY A 149 14.76 -13.34 3.06
C GLY A 149 14.74 -12.94 1.59
N ALA A 150 15.92 -12.62 1.04
CA ALA A 150 16.05 -12.17 -0.36
C ALA A 150 15.58 -13.23 -1.37
N ALA A 151 15.91 -14.51 -1.13
CA ALA A 151 15.52 -15.61 -2.01
C ALA A 151 14.00 -15.86 -2.02
N GLY A 152 13.38 -15.97 -0.84
CA GLY A 152 11.93 -16.17 -0.75
C GLY A 152 11.13 -14.97 -1.25
N THR A 153 11.63 -13.74 -1.03
CA THR A 153 11.05 -12.53 -1.62
C THR A 153 11.10 -12.57 -3.14
N LEU A 154 12.22 -12.99 -3.74
CA LEU A 154 12.35 -13.12 -5.19
C LEU A 154 11.37 -14.16 -5.75
N GLU A 155 11.26 -15.33 -5.12
CA GLU A 155 10.33 -16.37 -5.55
C GLU A 155 8.86 -15.91 -5.48
N LEU A 156 8.46 -15.27 -4.38
CA LEU A 156 7.11 -14.69 -4.24
C LEU A 156 6.87 -13.59 -5.27
N SER A 157 7.88 -12.77 -5.57
CA SER A 157 7.78 -11.71 -6.58
C SER A 157 7.55 -12.28 -7.98
N ILE A 158 8.28 -13.35 -8.35
CA ILE A 158 8.11 -14.03 -9.63
C ILE A 158 6.71 -14.63 -9.72
N LEU A 159 6.26 -15.33 -8.68
CA LEU A 159 4.92 -15.91 -8.64
C LEU A 159 3.84 -14.84 -8.76
N PHE A 160 3.95 -13.75 -7.99
CA PHE A 160 3.02 -12.63 -8.05
C PHE A 160 2.99 -11.98 -9.44
N THR A 161 4.15 -11.80 -10.07
CA THR A 161 4.26 -11.27 -11.44
C THR A 161 3.51 -12.15 -12.43
N ILE A 162 3.71 -13.46 -12.37
CA ILE A 162 3.03 -14.43 -13.24
C ILE A 162 1.52 -14.39 -13.03
N LEU A 163 1.06 -14.32 -11.77
CA LEU A 163 -0.36 -14.22 -11.46
C LEU A 163 -0.98 -12.92 -12.00
N VAL A 164 -0.33 -11.78 -11.79
CA VAL A 164 -0.80 -10.47 -12.32
C VAL A 164 -0.79 -10.46 -13.85
N ALA A 165 0.24 -11.04 -14.48
CA ALA A 165 0.31 -11.18 -15.93
C ALA A 165 -0.80 -12.09 -16.46
N ALA A 166 -1.12 -13.18 -15.76
CA ALA A 166 -2.26 -14.04 -16.09
C ALA A 166 -3.60 -13.28 -15.94
N PHE A 167 -3.73 -12.40 -14.94
CA PHE A 167 -4.89 -11.52 -14.81
C PHE A 167 -5.08 -10.58 -16.00
N ALA A 168 -4.01 -10.14 -16.66
CA ALA A 168 -4.08 -9.33 -17.87
C ALA A 168 -4.65 -10.09 -19.09
N ILE A 169 -4.66 -11.43 -19.05
CA ILE A 169 -5.25 -12.28 -20.10
C ILE A 169 -6.78 -12.35 -19.93
N PHE A 170 -7.29 -12.20 -18.70
CA PHE A 170 -8.71 -12.30 -18.42
C PHE A 170 -9.47 -11.00 -18.71
N GLY A 171 -10.73 -11.13 -19.15
CA GLY A 171 -11.58 -9.97 -19.46
C GLY A 171 -11.99 -9.15 -18.23
N SER A 172 -12.40 -7.90 -18.46
CA SER A 172 -12.69 -6.91 -17.41
C SER A 172 -13.74 -7.37 -16.38
N LYS A 173 -14.70 -8.22 -16.76
CA LYS A 173 -15.69 -8.80 -15.83
C LYS A 173 -15.05 -9.63 -14.70
N PHE A 174 -14.06 -10.45 -15.04
CA PHE A 174 -13.36 -11.30 -14.08
C PHE A 174 -12.48 -10.46 -13.16
N VAL A 175 -11.72 -9.52 -13.74
CA VAL A 175 -10.88 -8.58 -12.98
C VAL A 175 -11.71 -7.79 -11.98
N LYS A 176 -12.90 -7.31 -12.37
CA LYS A 176 -13.82 -6.67 -11.43
C LYS A 176 -14.23 -7.60 -10.29
N ALA A 177 -14.74 -8.79 -10.61
CA ALA A 177 -15.21 -9.72 -9.58
C ALA A 177 -14.10 -10.05 -8.57
N PHE A 178 -12.88 -10.24 -9.06
CA PHE A 178 -11.71 -10.45 -8.23
C PHE A 178 -11.43 -9.25 -7.31
N LEU A 179 -11.42 -8.03 -7.86
CA LEU A 179 -11.19 -6.81 -7.09
C LEU A 179 -12.28 -6.55 -6.03
N TYR A 180 -13.55 -6.79 -6.35
CA TYR A 180 -14.63 -6.72 -5.36
C TYR A 180 -14.43 -7.74 -4.24
N THR A 181 -13.99 -8.95 -4.57
CA THR A 181 -13.75 -10.00 -3.58
C THR A 181 -12.61 -9.60 -2.63
N THR A 182 -11.46 -9.18 -3.17
CA THR A 182 -10.32 -8.76 -2.34
C THR A 182 -10.64 -7.52 -1.52
N TRP A 183 -11.43 -6.59 -2.05
CA TRP A 183 -11.89 -5.41 -1.32
C TRP A 183 -12.74 -5.75 -0.09
N ILE A 184 -13.67 -6.70 -0.22
CA ILE A 184 -14.48 -7.18 0.91
C ILE A 184 -13.59 -7.79 2.00
N PHE A 185 -12.65 -8.66 1.63
CA PHE A 185 -11.72 -9.26 2.59
C PHE A 185 -10.86 -8.21 3.31
N ALA A 186 -10.41 -7.18 2.58
CA ALA A 186 -9.63 -6.10 3.18
C ALA A 186 -10.46 -5.26 4.17
N ILE A 187 -11.72 -4.95 3.85
CA ILE A 187 -12.64 -4.25 4.77
C ILE A 187 -12.86 -5.08 6.03
N VAL A 188 -13.12 -6.39 5.88
CA VAL A 188 -13.31 -7.29 7.03
C VAL A 188 -12.05 -7.31 7.91
N GLY A 189 -10.86 -7.42 7.29
CA GLY A 189 -9.59 -7.40 8.02
C GLY A 189 -9.38 -6.10 8.82
N MET A 190 -9.69 -4.94 8.24
CA MET A 190 -9.62 -3.66 8.95
C MET A 190 -10.61 -3.57 10.10
N VAL A 191 -11.86 -3.99 9.90
CA VAL A 191 -12.89 -3.97 10.95
C VAL A 191 -12.46 -4.84 12.12
N VAL A 192 -11.92 -6.03 11.85
CA VAL A 192 -11.38 -6.92 12.89
C VAL A 192 -10.21 -6.27 13.62
N MET A 193 -9.27 -5.65 12.89
CA MET A 193 -8.14 -4.94 13.49
C MET A 193 -8.61 -3.81 14.43
N TRP A 194 -9.51 -2.94 13.97
CA TRP A 194 -10.02 -1.84 14.78
C TRP A 194 -10.85 -2.32 15.98
N TYR A 195 -11.61 -3.39 15.81
CA TYR A 195 -12.33 -4.03 16.91
C TYR A 195 -11.36 -4.53 17.99
N ILE A 196 -10.29 -5.25 17.61
CA ILE A 196 -9.29 -5.74 18.57
C ILE A 196 -8.58 -4.57 19.27
N LEU A 197 -8.16 -3.55 18.52
CA LEU A 197 -7.48 -2.37 19.08
C LEU A 197 -8.36 -1.54 20.01
N SER A 198 -9.66 -1.45 19.75
CA SER A 198 -10.60 -0.70 20.60
C SER A 198 -11.04 -1.45 21.85
N THR A 199 -11.02 -2.78 21.82
CA THR A 199 -11.47 -3.63 22.94
C THR A 199 -10.34 -4.11 23.83
N THR A 200 -9.09 -4.13 23.33
CA THR A 200 -7.93 -4.64 24.08
C THR A 200 -7.14 -3.51 24.71
N SER A 201 -7.08 -3.48 26.04
CA SER A 201 -6.25 -2.50 26.75
C SER A 201 -4.75 -2.81 26.61
N ASN A 202 -3.91 -1.79 26.74
CA ASN A 202 -2.44 -1.96 26.68
C ASN A 202 -1.94 -2.96 27.75
N SER A 203 -2.47 -2.95 28.97
CA SER A 203 -2.07 -3.88 30.02
C SER A 203 -2.40 -5.34 29.69
N THR A 204 -3.57 -5.58 29.08
CA THR A 204 -3.97 -6.90 28.58
C THR A 204 -3.01 -7.39 27.49
N PHE A 205 -2.66 -6.50 26.55
CA PHE A 205 -1.70 -6.83 25.49
C PHE A 205 -0.32 -7.20 26.07
N VAL A 206 0.21 -6.40 27.01
CA VAL A 206 1.51 -6.65 27.64
C VAL A 206 1.52 -7.98 28.39
N SER A 207 0.44 -8.29 29.12
CA SER A 207 0.28 -9.58 29.79
C SER A 207 0.33 -10.75 28.80
N ASN A 208 -0.50 -10.70 27.75
CA ASN A 208 -0.58 -11.77 26.76
C ASN A 208 0.74 -11.94 26.00
N TRP A 209 1.43 -10.85 25.67
CA TRP A 209 2.74 -10.87 25.03
C TRP A 209 3.79 -11.56 25.90
N ASN A 210 3.88 -11.16 27.17
CA ASN A 210 4.85 -11.75 28.09
C ASN A 210 4.58 -13.25 28.31
N THR A 211 3.32 -13.67 28.37
CA THR A 211 2.95 -15.10 28.42
C THR A 211 3.37 -15.85 27.15
N LEU A 212 3.10 -15.30 25.97
CA LEU A 212 3.48 -15.90 24.68
C LEU A 212 5.00 -16.10 24.56
N VAL A 213 5.76 -15.07 24.94
CA VAL A 213 7.22 -15.06 24.81
C VAL A 213 7.89 -15.90 25.88
N ALA A 214 7.33 -16.00 27.10
CA ALA A 214 7.86 -16.89 28.13
C ALA A 214 7.94 -18.36 27.69
N GLY A 215 7.02 -18.81 26.82
CA GLY A 215 7.01 -20.17 26.27
C GLY A 215 7.97 -20.41 25.10
N ASN A 216 8.61 -19.38 24.56
CA ASN A 216 9.46 -19.47 23.37
C ASN A 216 10.88 -18.93 23.64
N ASN A 217 11.00 -17.71 24.17
CA ASN A 217 12.27 -17.08 24.51
C ASN A 217 12.06 -15.91 25.50
N ALA A 218 12.23 -16.18 26.79
CA ALA A 218 11.94 -15.24 27.88
C ALA A 218 12.72 -13.90 27.83
N SER A 219 13.72 -13.77 26.96
CA SER A 219 14.51 -12.53 26.81
C SER A 219 13.77 -11.40 26.08
N TYR A 220 12.69 -11.69 25.34
CA TYR A 220 11.95 -10.69 24.55
C TYR A 220 10.66 -10.19 25.22
N THR A 221 10.69 -10.03 26.55
CA THR A 221 9.57 -9.41 27.28
C THR A 221 9.28 -8.01 26.72
N TYR A 222 8.05 -7.55 26.91
CA TYR A 222 7.64 -6.24 26.41
C TYR A 222 8.52 -5.09 26.94
N SER A 223 8.92 -5.17 28.22
CA SER A 223 9.84 -4.20 28.83
C SER A 223 11.26 -4.29 28.25
N ALA A 224 11.76 -5.49 27.92
CA ALA A 224 13.04 -5.66 27.26
C ALA A 224 13.04 -5.03 25.86
N LEU A 225 11.96 -5.21 25.09
CA LEU A 225 11.79 -4.57 23.77
C LEU A 225 11.78 -3.04 23.89
N GLN A 226 11.07 -2.49 24.88
CA GLN A 226 11.08 -1.04 25.13
C GLN A 226 12.48 -0.53 25.52
N ALA A 227 13.20 -1.26 26.37
CA ALA A 227 14.55 -0.88 26.78
C ALA A 227 15.53 -0.92 25.59
N THR A 228 15.46 -1.95 24.74
CA THR A 228 16.26 -2.03 23.50
C THR A 228 15.95 -0.88 22.55
N ALA A 229 14.67 -0.56 22.35
CA ALA A 229 14.25 0.58 21.53
C ALA A 229 14.78 1.91 22.08
N ALA A 230 14.74 2.10 23.39
CA ALA A 230 15.27 3.31 24.05
C ALA A 230 16.80 3.41 23.95
N SER A 231 17.53 2.29 23.93
CA SER A 231 19.00 2.28 23.83
C SER A 231 19.54 2.44 22.41
N ASN A 232 18.76 2.13 21.38
CA ASN A 232 19.19 2.24 19.99
C ASN A 232 18.96 3.68 19.48
N ALA A 233 20.02 4.49 19.46
CA ALA A 233 20.02 5.88 18.97
C ALA A 233 19.66 6.03 17.47
N SER A 234 19.54 4.93 16.73
CA SER A 234 19.13 4.87 15.32
C SER A 234 17.62 4.74 15.10
N PHE A 235 16.84 4.49 16.15
CA PHE A 235 15.41 4.81 16.12
C PHE A 235 15.31 6.31 16.36
N PRO A 236 14.67 7.10 15.46
CA PRO A 236 14.42 8.49 15.72
C PRO A 236 13.78 8.60 17.10
N GLY A 237 14.55 9.14 18.05
CA GLY A 237 14.08 9.31 19.41
C GLY A 237 12.75 10.05 19.38
N ILE A 238 11.92 9.82 20.41
CA ILE A 238 10.58 10.40 20.61
C ILE A 238 10.60 11.88 20.22
N ALA A 239 10.37 12.15 18.94
CA ALA A 239 10.56 13.47 18.40
C ALA A 239 9.22 14.16 18.61
N THR A 240 9.20 15.11 19.55
CA THR A 240 8.00 15.86 19.88
C THR A 240 8.00 17.20 19.15
N GLY A 241 6.85 17.63 18.67
CA GLY A 241 6.67 18.93 18.03
C GLY A 241 6.59 18.89 16.51
N PHE A 242 6.45 20.07 15.88
CA PHE A 242 6.14 20.19 14.45
C PHE A 242 7.21 19.61 13.53
N GLY A 243 8.50 19.72 13.89
CA GLY A 243 9.59 19.13 13.10
C GLY A 243 9.49 17.60 12.97
N ALA A 244 9.01 16.93 14.01
CA ALA A 244 8.78 15.48 13.98
C ALA A 244 7.61 15.09 13.08
N ILE A 245 6.56 15.92 13.05
CA ILE A 245 5.41 15.74 12.14
C ILE A 245 5.87 15.83 10.69
N VAL A 246 6.72 16.81 10.36
CA VAL A 246 7.28 16.97 9.01
C VAL A 246 8.21 15.81 8.65
N ALA A 247 9.08 15.39 9.57
CA ALA A 247 9.98 14.25 9.35
C ALA A 247 9.25 12.90 9.22
N ALA A 248 8.05 12.79 9.79
CA ALA A 248 7.19 11.62 9.72
C ALA A 248 6.17 11.65 8.56
N LEU A 249 6.24 12.65 7.68
CA LEU A 249 5.37 12.69 6.50
C LEU A 249 5.62 11.45 5.64
N PRO A 250 4.56 10.80 5.13
CA PRO A 250 4.76 9.69 4.22
C PRO A 250 5.49 10.16 2.96
N PHE A 251 6.62 9.54 2.66
CA PHE A 251 7.17 9.58 1.32
C PHE A 251 6.18 8.81 0.44
N ALA A 252 5.42 9.56 -0.37
CA ALA A 252 4.51 9.01 -1.37
C ALA A 252 5.26 8.31 -2.49
#